data_AF-A0A7S0YSA6-F1
#
_entry.id   AF-A0A7S0YSA6-F1
#
_cell.length_a   1.000
_cell.length_b   1.000
_cell.length_c   1.000
_cell.angle_alpha   90.00
_cell.angle_beta   90.00
_cell.angle_gamma   90.00
#
_symmetry.space_group_name_H-M   'P 1'
#
loop_
_entity.id
_entity.type
_entity.pdbx_description
1 polymer ?
#
loop_
_entity_poly.entity_id
_entity_poly.type
_entity_poly.pdbx_seq_one_letter_code
_entity_poly.pdbx_strand_id
1 'polypeptide(L)'
;RAATDSMLLSNGGAVPILRKHRAAACTDVTGFGLCGHLGEMLRGGAVHVQLRLGAVPLLPGVRECVAKGVKSSLKKANERHARNIQNAADPAIKAHPSYHLLFDPQTSGGLLFALPAGEAEACVRELRSAGFPD
;
A
#
# COMPACT_ATOMS: atom_id res chain seq x y z
N ARG A 1 -9.27 -13.85 11.15
CA ARG A 1 -8.70 -12.83 12.07
C ARG A 1 -7.62 -11.98 11.42
N ALA A 2 -7.08 -12.37 10.25
CA ALA A 2 -6.04 -11.65 9.50
C ALA A 2 -6.13 -10.10 9.51
N ALA A 3 -7.32 -9.52 9.27
CA ALA A 3 -7.49 -8.07 9.34
C ALA A 3 -7.20 -7.49 10.73
N THR A 4 -7.75 -8.07 11.80
CA THR A 4 -7.50 -7.63 13.17
C THR A 4 -6.05 -7.86 13.57
N ASP A 5 -5.46 -8.99 13.20
CA ASP A 5 -4.06 -9.31 13.51
C ASP A 5 -3.12 -8.30 12.81
N SER A 6 -3.40 -7.96 11.54
CA SER A 6 -2.68 -6.92 10.81
C SER A 6 -2.81 -5.54 11.46
N MET A 7 -4.02 -5.15 11.90
CA MET A 7 -4.25 -3.83 12.52
C MET A 7 -3.60 -3.68 13.90
N LEU A 8 -3.41 -4.80 14.62
CA LEU A 8 -2.78 -4.83 15.94
C LEU A 8 -1.24 -4.87 15.86
N LEU A 9 -0.66 -5.16 14.70
CA LEU A 9 0.79 -5.16 14.51
C LEU A 9 1.30 -3.71 14.50
N SER A 10 2.13 -3.36 15.49
CA SER A 10 2.73 -2.03 15.56
C SER A 10 3.82 -1.84 14.50
N ASN A 11 3.70 -0.78 13.71
CA ASN A 11 4.75 -0.34 12.77
C ASN A 11 6.03 0.14 13.47
N GLY A 12 6.01 0.39 14.79
CA GLY A 12 7.14 0.94 15.53
C GLY A 12 8.41 0.09 15.44
N GLY A 13 8.26 -1.24 15.41
CA GLY A 13 9.40 -2.17 15.29
C GLY A 13 10.10 -2.12 13.93
N ALA A 14 9.44 -1.62 12.88
CA ALA A 14 10.02 -1.53 11.53
C ALA A 14 10.94 -0.30 11.39
N VAL A 15 10.69 0.78 12.15
CA VAL A 15 11.38 2.07 11.99
C VAL A 15 12.92 1.95 12.12
N PRO A 16 13.49 1.25 13.11
CA PRO A 16 14.94 1.07 13.21
C PRO A 16 15.52 0.34 11.99
N ILE A 17 14.81 -0.67 11.46
CA ILE A 17 15.21 -1.45 10.29
C ILE A 17 15.21 -0.55 9.04
N LEU A 18 14.15 0.24 8.84
CA LEU A 18 14.08 1.18 7.71
C LEU A 18 15.20 2.23 7.75
N ARG A 19 15.54 2.73 8.95
CA ARG A 19 16.66 3.67 9.13
C ARG A 19 18.01 3.03 8.82
N LYS A 20 18.24 1.80 9.30
CA LYS A 20 19.45 1.02 9.00
C LYS A 20 19.66 0.85 7.49
N HIS A 21 18.59 0.56 6.76
CA HIS A 21 18.59 0.41 5.30
C HIS A 21 18.42 1.72 4.52
N ARG A 22 18.56 2.87 5.20
CA ARG A 22 18.62 4.21 4.58
C ARG A 22 17.37 4.56 3.77
N ALA A 23 16.18 4.24 4.29
CA ALA A 23 14.93 4.69 3.68
C ALA A 23 14.93 6.22 3.51
N ALA A 24 14.66 6.67 2.28
CA ALA A 24 14.68 8.08 1.88
C ALA A 24 13.31 8.76 2.02
N ALA A 25 12.24 7.97 1.97
CA ALA A 25 10.87 8.42 2.19
C ALA A 25 10.09 7.31 2.90
N CYS A 26 9.15 7.68 3.76
CA CYS A 26 8.28 6.76 4.46
C CYS A 26 6.97 7.46 4.84
N THR A 27 5.85 6.80 4.65
CA THR A 27 4.52 7.18 5.14
C THR A 27 3.79 5.94 5.63
N ASP A 28 2.79 6.08 6.47
CA ASP A 28 1.83 5.03 6.76
C ASP A 28 0.73 4.98 5.68
N VAL A 29 0.11 3.82 5.47
CA VAL A 29 -1.06 3.66 4.59
C VAL A 29 -2.31 3.51 5.45
N THR A 30 -3.14 4.54 5.44
CA THR A 30 -4.35 4.61 6.28
C THR A 30 -5.59 5.03 5.48
N GLY A 31 -6.38 5.99 5.96
CA GLY A 31 -7.75 6.27 5.49
C GLY A 31 -7.87 6.77 4.05
N PHE A 32 -6.78 7.23 3.43
CA PHE A 32 -6.78 7.63 2.01
C PHE A 32 -6.50 6.47 1.04
N GLY A 33 -6.22 5.27 1.57
CA GLY A 33 -5.81 4.12 0.77
C GLY A 33 -4.42 4.27 0.17
N LEU A 34 -3.94 3.22 -0.48
CA LEU A 34 -2.58 3.16 -1.03
C LEU A 34 -2.33 4.25 -2.09
N CYS A 35 -3.29 4.48 -2.99
CA CYS A 35 -3.14 5.49 -4.05
C CYS A 35 -3.13 6.92 -3.50
N GLY A 36 -3.89 7.18 -2.43
CA GLY A 36 -3.89 8.48 -1.75
C GLY A 36 -2.52 8.77 -1.16
N HIS A 37 -2.02 7.85 -0.33
CA HIS A 37 -0.72 7.97 0.36
C HIS A 37 0.48 8.00 -0.58
N LEU A 38 0.50 7.18 -1.64
CA LEU A 38 1.50 7.30 -2.71
C LEU A 38 1.48 8.69 -3.35
N GLY A 39 0.29 9.21 -3.65
CA GLY A 39 0.14 10.53 -4.24
C GLY A 39 0.63 11.66 -3.33
N GLU A 40 0.56 11.49 -2.00
CA GLU A 40 1.12 12.44 -1.04
C GLU A 40 2.64 12.32 -0.94
N MET A 41 3.16 11.10 -0.85
CA MET A 41 4.60 10.84 -0.81
C MET A 41 5.34 11.35 -2.06
N LEU A 42 4.67 11.36 -3.22
CA LEU A 42 5.23 11.82 -4.50
C LEU A 42 4.93 13.30 -4.80
N ARG A 43 4.13 13.99 -3.98
CA ARG A 43 3.67 15.35 -4.27
C ARG A 43 4.85 16.32 -4.37
N GLY A 44 4.92 17.06 -5.47
CA GLY A 44 5.95 18.09 -5.70
C GLY A 44 7.32 17.54 -6.14
N GLY A 45 7.45 16.22 -6.28
CA GLY A 45 8.65 15.58 -6.83
C GLY A 45 8.58 15.37 -8.34
N ALA A 46 9.74 15.28 -8.99
CA ALA A 46 9.88 14.88 -10.39
C ALA A 46 10.00 13.35 -10.57
N VAL A 47 9.48 12.58 -9.61
CA VAL A 47 9.64 11.13 -9.54
C VAL A 47 8.31 10.43 -9.78
N HIS A 48 8.37 9.27 -10.43
CA HIS A 48 7.23 8.41 -10.69
C HIS A 48 7.45 7.04 -10.06
N VAL A 49 6.35 6.37 -9.71
CA VAL A 49 6.37 5.00 -9.19
C VAL A 49 5.54 4.11 -10.11
N GLN A 50 6.05 2.93 -10.39
CA GLN A 50 5.31 1.88 -11.07
C GLN A 50 4.84 0.84 -10.05
N LEU A 51 3.53 0.59 -10.02
CA LEU A 51 2.95 -0.49 -9.22
C LEU A 51 2.58 -1.67 -10.11
N ARG A 52 3.01 -2.86 -9.71
CA ARG A 52 2.49 -4.13 -10.26
C ARG A 52 1.28 -4.53 -9.43
N LEU A 53 0.06 -4.38 -9.97
CA LEU A 53 -1.18 -4.61 -9.22
C LEU A 53 -1.29 -6.03 -8.64
N GLY A 54 -0.73 -7.03 -9.32
CA GLY A 54 -0.70 -8.41 -8.82
C GLY A 54 0.28 -8.66 -7.67
N ALA A 55 1.22 -7.73 -7.41
CA ALA A 55 2.19 -7.82 -6.32
C ALA A 55 1.78 -7.00 -5.08
N VAL A 56 0.66 -6.27 -5.14
CA VAL A 56 0.12 -5.59 -3.97
C VAL A 56 -0.51 -6.65 -3.05
N PRO A 57 -0.01 -6.82 -1.82
CA PRO A 57 -0.50 -7.85 -0.92
C PRO A 57 -1.95 -7.58 -0.53
N LEU A 58 -2.74 -8.64 -0.47
CA LEU A 58 -4.14 -8.61 -0.08
C LEU A 58 -4.37 -9.54 1.09
N LEU A 59 -5.16 -9.09 2.07
CA LEU A 59 -5.59 -9.98 3.14
C LEU A 59 -6.46 -11.12 2.59
N PRO A 60 -6.38 -12.33 3.18
CA PRO A 60 -7.30 -13.42 2.85
C PRO A 60 -8.75 -12.97 3.03
N GLY A 61 -9.62 -13.31 2.07
CA GLY A 61 -11.04 -12.95 2.10
C GLY A 61 -11.42 -11.66 1.37
N VAL A 62 -10.44 -10.83 0.95
CA VAL A 62 -10.74 -9.55 0.29
C VAL A 62 -11.50 -9.75 -1.02
N ARG A 63 -11.11 -10.73 -1.83
CA ARG A 63 -11.74 -10.99 -3.14
C ARG A 63 -13.20 -11.43 -2.98
N GLU A 64 -13.47 -12.26 -1.98
CA GLU A 64 -14.79 -12.75 -1.62
C GLU A 64 -15.68 -11.62 -1.11
N CYS A 65 -15.15 -10.72 -0.27
CA CYS A 65 -15.87 -9.53 0.19
C CYS A 65 -16.26 -8.63 -0.98
N VAL A 66 -15.32 -8.36 -1.90
CA VAL A 66 -15.57 -7.55 -3.10
C VAL A 66 -16.62 -8.21 -3.99
N ALA A 67 -16.53 -9.52 -4.21
CA ALA A 67 -17.50 -10.28 -5.01
C ALA A 67 -18.92 -10.21 -4.42
N LYS A 68 -19.04 -10.11 -3.09
CA LYS A 68 -20.31 -9.89 -2.37
C LYS A 68 -20.76 -8.43 -2.34
N GLY A 69 -20.03 -7.52 -2.98
CA GLY A 69 -20.36 -6.10 -3.01
C GLY A 69 -20.03 -5.33 -1.73
N VAL A 70 -19.28 -5.93 -0.80
CA VAL A 70 -18.83 -5.26 0.44
C VAL A 70 -17.81 -4.19 0.08
N LYS A 71 -18.04 -2.96 0.56
CA LYS A 71 -17.19 -1.79 0.28
C LYS A 71 -17.11 -0.89 1.50
N SER A 72 -15.94 -0.33 1.74
CA SER A 72 -15.73 0.69 2.77
C SER A 72 -16.40 2.01 2.41
N SER A 73 -16.92 2.73 3.40
CA SER A 73 -17.65 4.00 3.20
C SER A 73 -16.80 5.09 2.53
N LEU A 74 -15.52 5.22 2.91
CA LEU A 74 -14.61 6.22 2.33
C LEU A 74 -14.04 5.84 0.96
N LYS A 75 -14.21 4.60 0.50
CA LYS A 75 -13.66 4.14 -0.79
C LYS A 75 -14.12 5.03 -1.94
N LYS A 76 -15.42 5.35 -2.03
CA LYS A 76 -15.96 6.18 -3.10
C LYS A 76 -15.34 7.58 -3.11
N ALA A 77 -15.12 8.17 -1.94
CA ALA A 77 -14.45 9.46 -1.85
C ALA A 77 -12.98 9.35 -2.29
N ASN A 78 -12.29 8.25 -1.95
CA ASN A 78 -10.89 8.01 -2.30
C ASN A 78 -10.66 7.71 -3.79
N GLU A 79 -11.68 7.29 -4.55
CA GLU A 79 -11.58 7.11 -6.01
C GLU A 79 -11.15 8.40 -6.74
N ARG A 80 -11.33 9.59 -6.13
CA ARG A 80 -10.75 10.85 -6.62
C ARG A 80 -9.23 10.79 -6.82
N HIS A 81 -8.53 9.93 -6.09
CA HIS A 81 -7.09 9.75 -6.18
C HIS A 81 -6.66 9.03 -7.46
N ALA A 82 -7.59 8.45 -8.24
CA ALA A 82 -7.30 7.91 -9.57
C ALA A 82 -6.68 8.95 -10.51
N ARG A 83 -6.90 10.25 -10.28
CA ARG A 83 -6.24 11.35 -11.00
C ARG A 83 -4.71 11.35 -10.87
N ASN A 84 -4.16 10.64 -9.88
CA ASN A 84 -2.74 10.51 -9.64
C ASN A 84 -2.12 9.36 -10.46
N ILE A 85 -2.93 8.54 -11.16
CA ILE A 85 -2.48 7.38 -11.93
C ILE A 85 -2.48 7.77 -13.41
N GLN A 86 -1.31 7.81 -14.03
CA GLN A 86 -1.13 8.27 -15.41
C GLN A 86 -1.94 7.46 -16.43
N ASN A 87 -1.98 6.15 -16.27
CA ASN A 87 -2.71 5.21 -17.14
C ASN A 87 -4.07 4.81 -16.55
N ALA A 88 -4.68 5.60 -15.67
CA ALA A 88 -5.99 5.30 -15.09
C ALA A 88 -7.09 5.15 -16.14
N ALA A 89 -6.97 5.77 -17.31
CA ALA A 89 -7.97 5.68 -18.37
C ALA A 89 -7.93 4.34 -19.13
N ASP A 90 -6.84 3.57 -19.01
CA ASP A 90 -6.68 2.28 -19.68
C ASP A 90 -7.73 1.27 -19.17
N PRO A 91 -8.61 0.76 -20.05
CA PRO A 91 -9.61 -0.23 -19.67
C PRO A 91 -9.03 -1.51 -19.07
N ALA A 92 -7.85 -1.95 -19.54
CA ALA A 92 -7.20 -3.15 -19.02
C ALA A 92 -6.72 -2.96 -17.58
N ILE A 93 -6.25 -1.75 -17.25
CA ILE A 93 -5.87 -1.39 -15.87
C ILE A 93 -7.11 -1.32 -14.98
N LYS A 94 -8.18 -0.64 -15.42
CA LYS A 94 -9.43 -0.54 -14.65
C LYS A 94 -10.09 -1.91 -14.40
N ALA A 95 -10.01 -2.82 -15.37
CA ALA A 95 -10.57 -4.15 -15.27
C ALA A 95 -9.79 -5.08 -14.33
N HIS A 96 -8.56 -4.72 -13.94
CA HIS A 96 -7.78 -5.54 -13.03
C HIS A 96 -8.45 -5.63 -11.65
N PRO A 97 -8.64 -6.83 -11.06
CA PRO A 97 -9.40 -7.00 -9.81
C PRO A 97 -8.89 -6.17 -8.62
N SER A 98 -7.58 -5.94 -8.55
CA SER A 98 -6.96 -5.14 -7.48
C SER A 98 -7.00 -3.62 -7.71
N TYR A 99 -7.38 -3.13 -8.90
CA TYR A 99 -7.33 -1.70 -9.20
C TYR A 99 -8.20 -0.89 -8.23
N HIS A 100 -9.42 -1.34 -7.99
CA HIS A 100 -10.33 -0.66 -7.07
C HIS A 100 -9.92 -0.73 -5.60
N LEU A 101 -9.04 -1.68 -5.24
CA LEU A 101 -8.55 -1.85 -3.87
C LEU A 101 -7.50 -0.79 -3.50
N LEU A 102 -6.88 -0.15 -4.49
CA LEU A 102 -5.94 0.96 -4.26
C LEU A 102 -6.56 2.15 -3.52
N PHE A 103 -7.89 2.27 -3.56
CA PHE A 103 -8.66 3.36 -2.95
C PHE A 103 -9.34 2.94 -1.63
N ASP A 104 -9.20 1.69 -1.22
CA ASP A 104 -9.84 1.20 -0.01
C ASP A 104 -9.14 1.79 1.24
N PRO A 105 -9.86 2.50 2.13
CA PRO A 105 -9.28 3.06 3.34
C PRO A 105 -8.73 1.95 4.24
N GLN A 106 -7.52 2.13 4.73
CA GLN A 106 -6.93 1.23 5.71
C GLN A 106 -7.03 1.85 7.12
N THR A 107 -7.40 1.04 8.11
CA THR A 107 -7.26 1.41 9.53
C THR A 107 -5.99 0.74 10.03
N SER A 108 -5.08 1.49 10.67
CA SER A 108 -3.81 0.93 11.19
C SER A 108 -3.06 0.09 10.15
N GLY A 109 -2.93 0.60 8.92
CA GLY A 109 -2.20 -0.12 7.87
C GLY A 109 -0.68 -0.05 8.06
N GLY A 110 0.03 -0.70 7.14
CA GLY A 110 1.50 -0.79 7.18
C GLY A 110 2.22 0.51 6.76
N LEU A 111 3.55 0.42 6.73
CA LEU A 111 4.41 1.47 6.19
C LEU A 111 4.63 1.29 4.69
N LEU A 112 4.61 2.40 3.96
CA LEU A 112 5.05 2.54 2.57
C LEU A 112 6.32 3.38 2.55
N PHE A 113 7.40 2.86 2.00
CA PHE A 113 8.69 3.53 2.03
C PHE A 113 9.51 3.29 0.76
N ALA A 114 10.48 4.18 0.51
CA ALA A 114 11.43 4.10 -0.59
C ALA A 114 12.85 4.04 -0.03
N LEU A 115 13.69 3.18 -0.61
CA LEU A 115 15.08 2.97 -0.21
C LEU A 115 15.97 2.74 -1.44
N PRO A 116 17.31 2.84 -1.30
CA PRO A 116 18.23 2.49 -2.37
C PRO A 116 18.00 1.05 -2.86
N ALA A 117 18.07 0.83 -4.17
CA ALA A 117 17.77 -0.47 -4.76
C ALA A 117 18.62 -1.62 -4.20
N GLY A 118 19.90 -1.36 -3.90
CA GLY A 118 20.81 -2.35 -3.31
C GLY A 118 20.45 -2.80 -1.89
N GLU A 119 19.63 -2.03 -1.18
CA GLU A 119 19.19 -2.31 0.19
C GLU A 119 17.84 -3.06 0.23
N ALA A 120 17.09 -3.07 -0.88
CA ALA A 120 15.68 -3.54 -0.93
C ALA A 120 15.52 -4.97 -0.40
N GLU A 121 16.27 -5.90 -0.98
CA GLU A 121 16.18 -7.32 -0.64
C GLU A 121 16.65 -7.62 0.79
N ALA A 122 17.68 -6.91 1.27
CA ALA A 122 18.18 -7.07 2.62
C ALA A 122 17.16 -6.55 3.65
N CYS A 123 16.60 -5.37 3.40
CA CYS A 123 15.58 -4.76 4.24
C CYS A 123 14.33 -5.64 4.37
N VAL A 124 13.81 -6.16 3.25
CA VAL A 124 12.64 -7.07 3.26
C VAL A 124 12.93 -8.34 4.05
N ARG A 125 14.11 -8.95 3.89
CA ARG A 125 14.50 -10.13 4.69
C ARG A 125 14.57 -9.83 6.18
N GLU A 126 15.11 -8.67 6.57
CA GLU A 126 15.23 -8.28 7.98
C GLU A 126 13.85 -7.99 8.60
N LEU A 127 12.97 -7.29 7.87
CA LEU A 127 11.57 -7.07 8.29
C LEU A 127 10.84 -8.39 8.51
N ARG A 128 10.95 -9.34 7.58
CA ARG A 128 10.36 -10.69 7.73
C ARG A 128 10.91 -11.43 8.94
N SER A 129 12.23 -11.37 9.15
CA SER A 129 12.88 -11.99 10.32
C SER A 129 12.45 -11.35 11.64
N ALA A 130 12.07 -10.07 11.62
CA ALA A 130 11.52 -9.34 12.76
C ALA A 130 10.00 -9.54 12.95
N GLY A 131 9.36 -10.38 12.13
CA GLY A 131 7.95 -10.73 12.26
C GLY A 131 6.97 -9.85 11.48
N PHE A 132 7.44 -9.00 10.57
CA PHE A 132 6.57 -8.26 9.66
C PHE A 132 6.17 -9.15 8.46
N PRO A 133 4.86 -9.39 8.23
CA PRO A 133 4.39 -10.22 7.13
C PRO A 133 4.48 -9.50 5.78
N ASP A 134 4.31 -10.27 4.71
CA ASP A 134 4.18 -9.77 3.33
C ASP A 134 2.83 -9.10 3.07
#